data_AF-A0A533RMK3-F1
#
_entry.id   AF-A0A533RMK3-F1
#
_cell.length_a   1.000
_cell.length_b   1.000
_cell.length_c   1.000
_cell.angle_alpha   90.00
_cell.angle_beta   90.00
_cell.angle_gamma   90.00
#
_symmetry.space_group_name_H-M   'P 1'
#
loop_
_entity.id
_entity.type
_entity.pdbx_description
1 polymer ?
#
loop_
_entity_poly.entity_id
_entity_poly.type
_entity_poly.pdbx_seq_one_letter_code
_entity_poly.pdbx_strand_id
1 'polypeptide(L)'
;MNTAPMTPRGFRDALPAEAAEREALLAALARACSLWGYDPVETPVIERWDVLAAGAGAAIERDAFRLTDLDGTLLALRPEVTLPVARMAATALAGDPRP
;
A
#
# COMPACT_ATOMS: atom_id res chain seq x y z
N MET A 1 -1.68 -3.35 -36.77
CA MET A 1 -1.05 -3.46 -35.44
C MET A 1 -1.81 -4.53 -34.69
N ASN A 2 -1.11 -5.52 -34.13
CA ASN A 2 -1.74 -6.58 -33.33
C ASN A 2 -2.11 -5.99 -31.96
N THR A 3 -3.35 -5.55 -31.79
CA THR A 3 -3.83 -4.87 -30.57
C THR A 3 -4.47 -5.87 -29.62
N ALA A 4 -3.74 -6.95 -29.29
CA ALA A 4 -4.16 -7.77 -28.17
C ALA A 4 -4.04 -6.92 -26.89
N PRO A 5 -5.04 -6.92 -26.00
CA PRO A 5 -4.91 -6.28 -24.70
C PRO A 5 -3.71 -6.88 -23.95
N MET A 6 -2.84 -6.03 -23.44
CA MET A 6 -1.62 -6.42 -22.73
C MET A 6 -1.58 -5.78 -21.36
N THR A 7 -1.12 -6.53 -20.37
CA THR A 7 -0.86 -6.02 -19.02
C THR A 7 0.23 -4.93 -19.07
N PRO A 8 0.11 -3.83 -18.30
CA PRO A 8 1.13 -2.78 -18.28
C PRO A 8 2.50 -3.32 -17.88
N ARG A 9 3.58 -2.73 -18.43
CA ARG A 9 4.95 -3.13 -18.11
C ARG A 9 5.20 -3.05 -16.59
N GLY A 10 5.73 -4.12 -16.02
CA GLY A 10 6.01 -4.23 -14.58
C GLY A 10 4.85 -4.76 -13.74
N PHE A 11 3.69 -5.03 -14.36
CA PHE A 11 2.53 -5.64 -13.74
C PHE A 11 2.30 -7.04 -14.34
N ARG A 12 1.59 -7.90 -13.60
CA ARG A 12 1.27 -9.26 -14.01
C ARG A 12 -0.07 -9.69 -13.44
N ASP A 13 -0.78 -10.52 -14.19
CA ASP A 13 -1.99 -11.17 -13.70
C ASP A 13 -1.61 -12.38 -12.84
N ALA A 14 -2.17 -12.46 -11.63
CA ALA A 14 -2.06 -13.65 -10.80
C ALA A 14 -3.16 -14.63 -11.23
N LEU A 15 -2.77 -15.79 -11.75
CA LEU A 15 -3.71 -16.84 -12.17
C LEU A 15 -4.29 -17.59 -10.95
N PRO A 16 -5.40 -18.34 -11.09
CA PRO A 16 -6.13 -18.88 -9.94
C PRO A 16 -5.29 -19.67 -8.93
N ALA A 17 -4.33 -20.50 -9.39
CA ALA A 17 -3.46 -21.25 -8.48
C ALA A 17 -2.55 -20.33 -7.65
N GLU A 18 -1.96 -19.32 -8.28
CA GLU A 18 -1.09 -18.35 -7.61
C GLU A 18 -1.88 -17.45 -6.66
N ALA A 19 -3.05 -16.99 -7.09
CA ALA A 19 -3.95 -16.19 -6.25
C ALA A 19 -4.37 -16.96 -4.99
N ALA A 20 -4.73 -18.24 -5.14
CA ALA A 20 -5.10 -19.10 -4.02
C ALA A 20 -3.93 -19.35 -3.05
N GLU A 21 -2.72 -19.58 -3.57
CA GLU A 21 -1.51 -19.72 -2.75
C GLU A 21 -1.23 -18.44 -1.95
N ARG A 22 -1.32 -17.27 -2.61
CA ARG A 22 -1.14 -15.98 -1.95
C ARG A 22 -2.16 -15.75 -0.84
N GLU A 23 -3.42 -16.06 -1.07
CA GLU A 23 -4.49 -15.93 -0.06
C GLU A 23 -4.22 -16.83 1.15
N ALA A 24 -3.82 -18.09 0.92
CA ALA A 24 -3.48 -19.01 1.99
C ALA A 24 -2.29 -18.52 2.85
N LEU A 25 -1.25 -17.98 2.20
CA LEU A 25 -0.10 -17.39 2.88
C LEU A 25 -0.47 -16.16 3.70
N LEU A 26 -1.25 -15.23 3.14
CA LEU A 26 -1.73 -14.04 3.85
C LEU A 26 -2.56 -14.42 5.07
N ALA A 27 -3.45 -15.41 4.93
CA ALA A 27 -4.25 -15.91 6.05
C ALA A 27 -3.39 -16.54 7.15
N ALA A 28 -2.33 -17.27 6.79
CA ALA A 28 -1.39 -17.84 7.76
C ALA A 28 -0.61 -16.77 8.51
N LEU A 29 -0.11 -15.74 7.81
CA LEU A 29 0.58 -14.60 8.43
C LEU A 29 -0.35 -13.81 9.36
N ALA A 30 -1.58 -13.52 8.93
CA ALA A 30 -2.56 -12.83 9.76
C ALA A 30 -2.88 -13.61 11.04
N ARG A 31 -3.07 -14.94 10.94
CA ARG A 31 -3.25 -15.81 12.12
C ARG A 31 -2.04 -15.78 13.04
N ALA A 32 -0.83 -15.79 12.50
CA ALA A 32 0.38 -15.70 13.31
C ALA A 32 0.42 -14.37 14.08
N CYS A 33 0.21 -13.23 13.41
CA CYS A 33 0.18 -11.92 14.07
C CYS A 33 -0.89 -11.82 15.16
N SER A 34 -2.10 -12.33 14.92
CA SER A 34 -3.18 -12.27 15.90
C SER A 34 -2.91 -13.09 17.15
N LEU A 35 -2.20 -14.22 17.05
CA LEU A 35 -1.74 -15.00 18.21
C LEU A 35 -0.78 -14.23 19.12
N TRP A 36 -0.13 -13.18 18.59
CA TRP A 36 0.72 -12.27 19.36
C TRP A 36 0.01 -10.98 19.79
N GLY A 37 -1.32 -10.89 19.61
CA GLY A 37 -2.11 -9.73 20.03
C GLY A 37 -2.06 -8.53 19.10
N TYR A 38 -1.61 -8.70 17.85
CA TYR A 38 -1.67 -7.65 16.85
C TYR A 38 -3.02 -7.64 16.15
N ASP A 39 -3.67 -6.48 16.10
CA ASP A 39 -4.88 -6.25 15.32
C ASP A 39 -4.55 -5.83 13.87
N PRO A 40 -5.29 -6.33 12.87
CA PRO A 40 -5.08 -5.96 11.49
C PRO A 40 -5.51 -4.52 11.23
N VAL A 41 -4.72 -3.81 10.43
CA VAL A 41 -5.05 -2.47 9.93
C VAL A 41 -4.77 -2.40 8.44
N GLU A 42 -5.56 -1.59 7.73
CA GLU A 42 -5.39 -1.36 6.30
C GLU A 42 -5.36 0.14 6.03
N THR A 43 -4.37 0.56 5.24
CA THR A 43 -4.27 1.92 4.72
C THR A 43 -4.54 1.94 3.22
N PRO A 44 -4.95 3.08 2.63
CA PRO A 44 -5.08 3.22 1.19
C PRO A 44 -3.79 2.84 0.45
N VAL A 45 -3.92 2.26 -0.75
CA VAL A 45 -2.79 1.97 -1.64
C VAL A 45 -2.27 3.26 -2.32
N ILE A 46 -3.13 4.27 -2.45
CA ILE A 46 -2.80 5.59 -2.97
C ILE A 46 -2.79 6.57 -1.80
N GLU A 47 -1.75 7.38 -1.71
CA GLU A 47 -1.59 8.43 -0.71
C GLU A 47 -1.32 9.77 -1.39
N ARG A 48 -1.55 10.88 -0.67
CA ARG A 48 -1.12 12.19 -1.16
C ARG A 48 0.40 12.26 -1.20
N TRP A 49 0.95 12.82 -2.27
CA TRP A 49 2.40 12.88 -2.45
C TRP A 49 3.09 13.70 -1.36
N ASP A 50 2.50 14.81 -0.93
CA ASP A 50 3.06 15.66 0.12
C ASP A 50 3.18 14.94 1.47
N VAL A 51 2.25 14.02 1.77
CA VAL A 51 2.30 13.22 3.00
C VAL A 51 3.41 12.15 2.93
N LEU A 52 3.56 11.49 1.78
CA LEU A 52 4.65 10.53 1.60
C LEU A 52 6.01 11.22 1.57
N ALA A 53 6.13 12.34 0.85
CA ALA A 53 7.38 13.09 0.71
C ALA A 53 7.91 13.60 2.04
N ALA A 54 7.03 13.98 2.97
CA ALA A 54 7.43 14.48 4.29
C ALA A 54 8.22 13.47 5.15
N GLY A 55 8.02 12.17 4.93
CA GLY A 55 8.74 11.10 5.62
C GLY A 55 9.61 10.23 4.71
N ALA A 56 9.68 10.56 3.42
CA ALA A 56 10.40 9.78 2.42
C ALA A 56 11.90 10.07 2.44
N GLY A 57 12.71 9.02 2.37
CA GLY A 57 14.13 9.16 1.98
C GLY A 57 14.27 9.42 0.47
N ALA A 58 15.45 9.88 0.05
CA ALA A 58 15.75 10.22 -1.35
C ALA A 58 15.42 9.10 -2.38
N ALA A 59 15.44 7.83 -1.96
CA ALA A 59 15.08 6.70 -2.81
C ALA A 59 13.58 6.69 -3.16
N ILE A 60 12.71 6.98 -2.20
CA ILE A 60 11.25 7.05 -2.42
C ILE A 60 10.92 8.24 -3.32
N GLU A 61 11.63 9.36 -3.18
CA GLU A 61 11.44 10.52 -4.05
C GLU A 61 11.69 10.20 -5.52
N ARG A 62 12.75 9.45 -5.83
CA ARG A 62 13.13 9.14 -7.22
C ARG A 62 12.22 8.10 -7.87
N ASP A 63 11.82 7.08 -7.13
CA ASP A 63 11.23 5.86 -7.70
C ASP A 63 9.71 5.73 -7.46
N ALA A 64 9.07 6.76 -6.89
CA ALA A 64 7.62 6.77 -6.65
C ALA A 64 6.79 6.78 -7.94
N PHE A 65 5.78 5.91 -8.00
CA PHE A 65 4.76 5.93 -9.04
C PHE A 65 3.72 7.00 -8.70
N ARG A 66 3.76 8.13 -9.40
CA ARG A 66 2.89 9.30 -9.15
C ARG A 66 1.78 9.38 -10.18
N LEU A 67 0.63 9.90 -9.74
CA LEU A 67 -0.52 10.19 -10.60
C LEU A 67 -1.14 11.52 -10.16
N THR A 68 -1.75 12.22 -11.10
CA THR A 68 -2.46 13.47 -10.83
C THR A 68 -3.95 13.20 -10.82
N ASP A 69 -4.63 13.59 -9.75
CA ASP A 69 -6.08 13.49 -9.65
C ASP A 69 -6.78 14.56 -10.51
N LEU A 70 -8.09 14.44 -10.72
CA LEU A 70 -8.89 15.33 -11.55
C LEU A 70 -8.88 16.79 -11.07
N ASP A 71 -8.68 17.01 -9.77
CA ASP A 71 -8.58 18.34 -9.16
C ASP A 71 -7.14 18.92 -9.19
N GLY A 72 -6.19 18.19 -9.78
CA GLY A 72 -4.78 18.57 -9.84
C GLY A 72 -3.95 18.10 -8.64
N THR A 73 -4.54 17.42 -7.65
CA THR A 73 -3.82 16.88 -6.50
C THR A 73 -2.79 15.83 -6.97
N LEU A 74 -1.55 15.97 -6.51
CA LEU A 74 -0.51 14.97 -6.76
C LEU A 74 -0.64 13.82 -5.76
N LEU A 75 -0.90 12.64 -6.29
CA LEU A 75 -1.03 11.39 -5.54
C LEU A 75 0.13 10.45 -5.92
N ALA A 76 0.35 9.44 -5.11
CA ALA A 76 1.29 8.37 -5.42
C ALA A 76 0.83 7.02 -4.88
N LEU A 77 1.20 5.94 -5.58
CA LEU A 77 1.12 4.61 -5.02
C LEU A 77 2.12 4.50 -3.88
N ARG A 78 1.68 3.98 -2.73
CA ARG A 78 2.56 3.77 -1.58
C ARG A 78 3.69 2.79 -1.97
N PRO A 79 4.98 3.14 -1.74
CA PRO A 79 6.09 2.22 -2.00
C PRO A 79 6.26 1.20 -0.88
N GLU A 80 5.75 1.52 0.31
CA GLU A 80 5.81 0.74 1.54
C GLU A 80 4.64 1.13 2.46
N VAL A 81 4.50 0.52 3.63
CA VAL A 81 3.30 0.68 4.49
C VAL A 81 3.54 1.43 5.80
N THR A 82 4.79 1.66 6.21
CA THR A 82 5.17 2.33 7.46
C THR A 82 4.69 3.77 7.51
N LEU A 83 4.95 4.58 6.46
CA LEU A 83 4.49 5.97 6.41
C LEU A 83 2.96 6.07 6.42
N PRO A 84 2.21 5.30 5.60
CA PRO A 84 0.75 5.23 5.71
C PRO A 84 0.25 4.84 7.11
N VAL A 85 0.87 3.85 7.76
CA VAL A 85 0.48 3.42 9.11
C VAL A 85 0.78 4.51 10.14
N ALA A 86 1.93 5.19 10.04
CA ALA A 86 2.27 6.31 10.90
C ALA A 86 1.27 7.47 10.74
N ARG A 87 0.88 7.79 9.50
CA ARG A 87 -0.19 8.76 9.22
C ARG A 87 -1.50 8.34 9.89
N MET A 88 -1.93 7.10 9.69
CA MET A 88 -3.15 6.57 10.28
C MET A 88 -3.12 6.63 11.81
N ALA A 89 -1.99 6.28 12.43
CA ALA A 89 -1.81 6.38 13.88
C ALA A 89 -1.88 7.84 14.37
N ALA A 90 -1.25 8.77 13.65
CA ALA A 90 -1.23 10.18 13.99
C ALA A 90 -2.57 10.91 13.74
N THR A 91 -3.45 10.36 12.90
CA THR A 91 -4.72 11.00 12.55
C THR A 91 -5.94 10.23 13.06
N ALA A 92 -6.14 9.00 12.60
CA ALA A 92 -7.36 8.24 12.84
C ALA A 92 -7.38 7.62 14.25
N LEU A 93 -6.21 7.23 14.76
CA LEU A 93 -6.05 6.59 16.07
C LEU A 93 -5.49 7.55 17.14
N ALA A 94 -5.42 8.85 16.85
CA ALA A 94 -4.77 9.82 17.74
C ALA A 94 -5.41 9.90 19.14
N GLY A 95 -6.70 9.57 19.24
CA GLY A 95 -7.46 9.54 20.49
C GLY A 95 -7.58 8.16 21.14
N ASP A 96 -7.08 7.11 20.49
CA ASP A 96 -7.21 5.75 21.00
C ASP A 96 -6.18 5.47 22.11
N PRO A 97 -6.49 4.55 23.04
CA PRO A 97 -5.52 4.10 24.02
C PRO A 97 -4.27 3.57 23.32
N ARG A 98 -3.10 4.12 23.70
CA ARG A 98 -1.82 3.56 23.25
C ARG A 98 -1.57 2.24 23.98
N PRO A 99 -0.98 1.23 23.30
CA PRO A 99 -0.48 0.03 23.96
C PRO A 99 0.45 0.34 25.13
#